data_AF-A0A401NW99-F1
#
_entry.id   AF-A0A401NW99-F1
#
_cell.length_a   1.000
_cell.length_b   1.000
_cell.length_c   1.000
_cell.angle_alpha   90.00
_cell.angle_beta   90.00
_cell.angle_gamma   90.00
#
_symmetry.space_group_name_H-M   'P 1'
#
loop_
_entity.id
_entity.type
_entity.pdbx_description
1 polymer ?
#
loop_
_entity_poly.entity_id
_entity_poly.type
_entity_poly.pdbx_seq_one_letter_code
_entity_poly.pdbx_strand_id
1 'polypeptide(L)'
;MKPRKKPSKSEPPAKRQRKTAGTSSQINPRHKKVKESTAKTARWKPLPQRTRDYIAATVDIAVYNSLPQKGSKRDASEEHLSQLRQRFLDRCSSIQAPVSKLKDLKNIKKCCASQEEYLREDEASLKMLQNELDKTLDTLERNSEEVEKLQDEISRLRAFLDETENDEFQNVDPGVLNLPELPEASFQQATLQEKLMGIGNPSGPSDDSTFPCHAKPVDLPRKRPRRS
;
A
#
# COMPACT_ATOMS: atom_id res chain seq x y z
N MET A 1 69.85 -8.05 2.42
CA MET A 1 69.84 -7.02 3.48
C MET A 1 70.18 -5.66 2.88
N LYS A 2 69.20 -4.73 2.85
CA LYS A 2 69.28 -3.28 3.11
C LYS A 2 67.92 -2.64 2.71
N PRO A 3 67.45 -1.60 3.41
CA PRO A 3 66.02 -1.41 3.67
C PRO A 3 65.39 -0.14 3.07
N ARG A 4 64.05 -0.11 3.11
CA ARG A 4 63.09 1.01 3.26
C ARG A 4 63.33 2.34 2.51
N LYS A 5 62.27 2.84 1.88
CA LYS A 5 61.75 4.21 2.06
C LYS A 5 60.28 4.33 1.62
N LYS A 6 59.39 4.63 2.58
CA LYS A 6 58.13 5.36 2.38
C LYS A 6 58.37 6.81 2.82
N PRO A 7 57.70 7.78 2.19
CA PRO A 7 57.04 8.87 2.94
C PRO A 7 55.57 9.05 2.45
N SER A 8 54.57 9.10 3.34
CA SER A 8 53.93 10.30 3.95
C SER A 8 53.22 11.22 2.93
N LYS A 9 51.89 11.16 2.85
CA LYS A 9 50.90 12.09 3.49
C LYS A 9 50.98 13.53 2.94
N SER A 10 49.95 13.91 2.17
CA SER A 10 49.45 15.28 2.05
C SER A 10 47.93 15.26 1.78
N GLU A 11 47.19 15.86 2.71
CA GLU A 11 45.84 16.44 2.55
C GLU A 11 45.91 17.67 1.61
N PRO A 12 44.80 18.25 1.06
CA PRO A 12 43.70 18.84 1.86
C PRO A 12 42.30 18.82 1.11
N PRO A 13 41.31 19.71 1.36
CA PRO A 13 40.11 19.38 2.15
C PRO A 13 38.75 19.70 1.46
N ALA A 14 37.67 19.47 2.22
CA ALA A 14 36.42 20.25 2.29
C ALA A 14 35.26 19.99 1.28
N LYS A 15 34.16 19.51 1.89
CA LYS A 15 32.75 19.96 1.78
C LYS A 15 32.16 20.19 0.37
N ARG A 16 31.25 19.29 -0.05
CA ARG A 16 30.06 19.70 -0.82
C ARG A 16 28.79 19.05 -0.28
N GLN A 17 27.78 19.90 -0.21
CA GLN A 17 26.56 19.81 0.57
C GLN A 17 25.56 18.80 -0.01
N ARG A 18 24.84 18.13 0.90
CA ARG A 18 23.49 17.60 0.66
C ARG A 18 22.53 18.77 0.42
N LYS A 19 21.76 18.72 -0.66
CA LYS A 19 20.42 19.31 -0.70
C LYS A 19 19.43 18.30 -1.25
N THR A 20 18.39 18.13 -0.45
CA THR A 20 17.23 17.28 -0.56
C THR A 20 16.22 17.80 -1.59
N ALA A 21 15.52 16.82 -2.18
CA ALA A 21 14.12 16.81 -2.60
C ALA A 21 13.51 18.09 -3.20
N GLY A 22 13.11 17.98 -4.46
CA GLY A 22 12.07 18.77 -5.10
C GLY A 22 11.33 17.89 -6.09
N THR A 23 10.24 17.28 -5.63
CA THR A 23 9.28 16.56 -6.46
C THR A 23 8.67 17.51 -7.49
N SER A 24 8.76 17.18 -8.77
CA SER A 24 7.82 17.66 -9.77
C SER A 24 7.65 16.59 -10.84
N SER A 25 6.54 15.88 -10.74
CA SER A 25 6.07 14.94 -11.75
C SER A 25 5.72 15.71 -13.01
N GLN A 26 6.51 15.51 -14.06
CA GLN A 26 6.09 15.85 -15.41
C GLN A 26 6.22 14.59 -16.27
N ILE A 27 5.06 13.96 -16.49
CA ILE A 27 4.89 12.78 -17.33
C ILE A 27 5.12 13.23 -18.77
N ASN A 28 6.28 12.90 -19.32
CA ASN A 28 6.55 12.94 -20.75
C ASN A 28 6.98 11.52 -21.14
N PRO A 29 6.36 10.87 -22.14
CA PRO A 29 6.82 9.59 -22.64
C PRO A 29 8.04 9.85 -23.53
N ARG A 30 9.16 10.24 -22.92
CA ARG A 30 10.44 10.18 -23.60
C ARG A 30 10.77 8.71 -23.72
N HIS A 31 10.73 8.19 -24.94
CA HIS A 31 11.36 6.91 -25.28
C HIS A 31 12.77 6.93 -24.68
N LYS A 32 12.95 6.25 -23.54
CA LYS A 32 14.27 6.06 -22.94
C LYS A 32 15.01 5.17 -23.92
N LYS A 33 15.75 5.77 -24.85
CA LYS A 33 16.86 5.08 -25.51
C LYS A 33 17.76 4.64 -24.38
N VAL A 34 17.67 3.36 -24.04
CA VAL A 34 18.59 2.69 -23.14
C VAL A 34 19.95 2.92 -23.78
N LYS A 35 20.70 3.87 -23.24
CA LYS A 35 22.10 4.08 -23.59
C LYS A 35 22.83 2.94 -22.90
N GLU A 36 22.82 1.78 -23.55
CA GLU A 36 23.71 0.71 -23.17
C GLU A 36 25.12 1.29 -23.17
N SER A 37 25.85 1.08 -22.08
CA SER A 37 27.25 1.44 -21.99
C SER A 37 27.98 0.84 -23.19
N THR A 38 28.49 1.71 -24.07
CA THR A 38 29.22 1.36 -25.31
C THR A 38 30.38 0.39 -25.07
N ALA A 39 30.84 0.25 -23.82
CA ALA A 39 31.82 -0.72 -23.39
C ALA A 39 31.39 -2.20 -23.58
N LYS A 40 30.10 -2.54 -23.51
CA LYS A 40 29.63 -3.92 -23.72
C LYS A 40 29.42 -4.27 -25.20
N THR A 41 29.11 -3.27 -26.02
CA THR A 41 28.98 -3.40 -27.48
C THR A 41 30.34 -3.43 -28.20
N ALA A 42 31.40 -2.90 -27.57
CA ALA A 42 32.76 -2.89 -28.09
C ALA A 42 33.40 -4.28 -28.34
N ARG A 43 32.74 -5.37 -27.92
CA ARG A 43 33.24 -6.74 -28.07
C ARG A 43 32.59 -7.51 -29.22
N TRP A 44 31.74 -6.87 -30.01
CA TRP A 44 31.11 -7.49 -31.16
C TRP A 44 32.15 -7.64 -32.26
N LYS A 45 32.26 -8.84 -32.82
CA LYS A 45 33.20 -9.13 -33.91
C LYS A 45 32.43 -9.51 -35.16
N PRO A 46 33.02 -9.31 -36.36
CA PRO A 46 32.51 -9.90 -37.57
C PRO A 46 32.33 -11.41 -37.40
N LEU A 47 31.35 -11.98 -38.10
CA LEU A 47 31.12 -13.41 -38.10
C LEU A 47 32.40 -14.20 -38.45
N PRO A 48 32.76 -15.23 -37.68
CA PRO A 48 33.92 -16.08 -37.99
C PRO A 48 33.82 -16.65 -39.41
N GLN A 49 34.98 -16.82 -40.08
CA GLN A 49 35.03 -17.34 -41.45
C GLN A 49 34.27 -18.65 -41.61
N ARG A 50 34.49 -19.61 -40.70
CA ARG A 50 33.78 -20.91 -40.71
C ARG A 50 32.26 -20.77 -40.71
N THR A 51 31.72 -19.79 -39.98
CA THR A 51 30.28 -19.55 -39.93
C THR A 51 29.80 -18.92 -41.23
N ARG A 52 30.57 -18.00 -41.82
CA ARG A 52 30.28 -17.42 -43.14
C ARG A 52 30.29 -18.47 -44.24
N ASP A 53 31.27 -19.37 -44.23
CA ASP A 53 31.37 -20.47 -45.19
C ASP A 53 30.18 -21.43 -45.05
N TYR A 54 29.78 -21.77 -43.81
CA TYR A 54 28.61 -22.60 -43.55
C TYR A 54 27.31 -21.95 -44.05
N ILE A 55 27.12 -20.65 -43.79
CA ILE A 55 25.97 -19.89 -44.29
C ILE A 55 25.98 -19.87 -45.82
N ALA A 56 27.13 -19.61 -46.44
CA ALA A 56 27.27 -19.63 -47.90
C ALA A 56 26.89 -20.99 -48.49
N ALA A 57 27.43 -22.08 -47.95
CA ALA A 57 27.09 -23.44 -48.40
C ALA A 57 25.60 -23.76 -48.23
N THR A 58 24.99 -23.32 -47.12
CA THR A 58 23.55 -23.54 -46.88
C THR A 58 22.68 -22.77 -47.87
N VAL A 59 23.05 -21.51 -48.18
CA VAL A 59 22.36 -20.72 -49.20
C VAL A 59 22.57 -21.32 -50.58
N ASP A 60 23.75 -21.84 -50.89
CA ASP A 60 24.04 -22.47 -52.17
C ASP A 60 23.16 -23.70 -52.40
N ILE A 61 22.98 -24.53 -51.37
CA ILE A 61 22.08 -25.67 -51.39
C ILE A 61 20.62 -25.21 -51.56
N ALA A 62 20.20 -24.16 -50.83
CA ALA A 62 18.84 -23.64 -50.93
C ALA A 62 18.54 -23.07 -52.32
N VAL A 63 19.48 -22.30 -52.90
CA VAL A 63 19.40 -21.79 -54.27
C VAL A 63 19.30 -22.97 -55.23
N TYR A 64 20.22 -23.94 -55.16
CA TYR A 64 20.19 -25.13 -56.01
C TYR A 64 18.85 -25.89 -55.98
N ASN A 65 18.28 -26.07 -54.78
CA ASN A 65 16.99 -26.75 -54.60
C ASN A 65 15.79 -25.93 -55.09
N SER A 66 15.91 -24.60 -55.12
CA SER A 66 14.84 -23.70 -55.58
C SER A 66 14.81 -23.51 -57.11
N LEU A 67 15.91 -23.80 -57.81
CA LEU A 67 15.96 -23.65 -59.27
C LEU A 67 15.13 -24.76 -59.96
N PRO A 68 14.29 -24.40 -60.95
CA PRO A 68 13.55 -25.38 -61.73
C PRO A 68 14.51 -26.24 -62.57
N GLN A 69 14.39 -27.58 -62.51
CA GLN A 69 15.33 -28.49 -63.19
C GLN A 69 15.30 -28.40 -64.73
N LYS A 70 14.19 -27.93 -65.33
CA LYS A 70 14.05 -27.71 -66.78
C LYS A 70 13.11 -26.53 -67.05
N GLY A 71 13.41 -25.72 -68.06
CA GLY A 71 12.51 -24.67 -68.57
C GLY A 71 13.24 -23.40 -69.02
N SER A 72 12.65 -22.65 -69.96
CA SER A 72 13.24 -21.43 -70.55
C SER A 72 13.36 -20.25 -69.60
N LYS A 73 12.72 -20.30 -68.42
CA LYS A 73 12.80 -19.24 -67.39
C LYS A 73 13.90 -19.49 -66.36
N ARG A 74 14.66 -20.57 -66.50
CA ARG A 74 15.70 -20.97 -65.54
C ARG A 74 16.80 -19.92 -65.43
N ASP A 75 17.33 -19.46 -66.56
CA ASP A 75 18.47 -18.53 -66.58
C ASP A 75 18.14 -17.20 -65.89
N ALA A 76 16.97 -16.62 -66.19
CA ALA A 76 16.50 -15.40 -65.53
C ALA A 76 16.29 -15.61 -64.01
N SER A 77 15.74 -16.75 -63.60
CA SER A 77 15.57 -17.07 -62.17
C SER A 77 16.91 -17.32 -61.46
N GLU A 78 17.89 -17.89 -62.15
CA GLU A 78 19.24 -18.15 -61.66
C GLU A 78 20.00 -16.85 -61.44
N GLU A 79 19.94 -15.91 -62.39
CA GLU A 79 20.54 -14.58 -62.26
C GLU A 79 19.96 -13.83 -61.06
N HIS A 80 18.63 -13.83 -60.90
CA HIS A 80 17.96 -13.16 -59.79
C HIS A 80 18.34 -13.76 -58.43
N LEU A 81 18.38 -15.09 -58.33
CA LEU A 81 18.77 -15.78 -57.10
C LEU A 81 20.26 -15.59 -56.79
N SER A 82 21.12 -15.54 -57.81
CA SER A 82 22.55 -15.26 -57.65
C SER A 82 22.79 -13.85 -57.10
N GLN A 83 22.08 -12.84 -57.63
CA GLN A 83 22.13 -11.47 -57.11
C GLN A 83 21.63 -11.41 -55.65
N LEU A 84 20.52 -12.11 -55.34
CA LEU A 84 19.99 -12.15 -53.98
C LEU A 84 20.97 -12.81 -53.01
N ARG A 85 21.57 -13.94 -53.41
CA ARG A 85 22.62 -14.64 -52.67
C ARG A 85 23.77 -13.69 -52.35
N GLN A 86 24.30 -12.97 -53.35
CA GLN A 86 25.43 -12.08 -53.15
C GLN A 86 25.10 -10.96 -52.16
N ARG A 87 23.97 -10.27 -52.35
CA ARG A 87 23.52 -9.20 -51.44
C ARG A 87 23.31 -9.72 -50.01
N PHE A 88 22.80 -10.94 -49.86
CA PHE A 88 22.62 -11.57 -48.57
C PHE A 88 23.96 -11.89 -47.88
N LEU A 89 24.92 -12.45 -48.61
CA LEU A 89 26.25 -12.79 -48.08
C LEU A 89 27.07 -11.53 -47.74
N ASP A 90 26.95 -10.48 -48.53
CA ASP A 90 27.54 -9.17 -48.24
C ASP A 90 26.98 -8.61 -46.93
N ARG A 91 25.66 -8.73 -46.75
CA ARG A 91 25.02 -8.32 -45.50
C ARG A 91 25.51 -9.15 -44.33
N CYS A 92 25.60 -10.48 -44.47
CA CYS A 92 26.15 -11.36 -43.44
C CYS A 92 27.60 -11.01 -43.08
N SER A 93 28.40 -10.56 -44.04
CA SER A 93 29.78 -10.12 -43.78
C SER A 93 29.85 -8.80 -43.01
N SER A 94 28.84 -7.93 -43.16
CA SER A 94 28.71 -6.68 -42.42
C SER A 94 28.08 -6.83 -41.02
N ILE A 95 27.43 -7.96 -40.73
CA ILE A 95 26.80 -8.21 -39.44
C ILE A 95 27.88 -8.50 -38.39
N GLN A 96 27.85 -7.72 -37.33
CA GLN A 96 28.64 -7.99 -36.14
C GLN A 96 27.81 -8.84 -35.17
N ALA A 97 28.45 -9.82 -34.56
CA ALA A 97 27.84 -10.68 -33.56
C ALA A 97 28.61 -10.61 -32.23
N PRO A 98 27.91 -10.74 -31.09
CA PRO A 98 28.60 -10.89 -29.81
C PRO A 98 29.46 -12.14 -29.83
N VAL A 99 30.72 -12.01 -29.43
CA VAL A 99 31.66 -13.14 -29.32
C VAL A 99 31.27 -13.98 -28.11
N SER A 100 30.26 -14.83 -28.28
CA SER A 100 29.91 -15.86 -27.31
C SER A 100 30.85 -17.05 -27.50
N LYS A 101 31.50 -17.49 -26.42
CA LYS A 101 32.20 -18.77 -26.42
C LYS A 101 31.13 -19.86 -26.44
N LEU A 102 31.38 -21.01 -27.08
CA LEU A 102 30.44 -22.15 -27.06
C LEU A 102 30.07 -22.60 -25.62
N LYS A 103 30.97 -22.38 -24.65
CA LYS A 103 30.69 -22.58 -23.21
C LYS A 103 29.59 -21.64 -22.70
N ASP A 104 29.51 -20.42 -23.21
CA ASP A 104 28.47 -19.45 -22.88
C ASP A 104 27.11 -19.95 -23.38
N LEU A 105 27.04 -20.55 -24.57
CA LEU A 105 25.81 -21.17 -25.09
C LEU A 105 25.34 -22.36 -24.23
N LYS A 106 26.26 -23.20 -23.72
CA LYS A 106 25.91 -24.28 -22.77
C LYS A 106 25.35 -23.72 -21.46
N ASN A 107 25.81 -22.55 -21.03
CA ASN A 107 25.30 -21.87 -19.84
C ASN A 107 23.92 -21.24 -20.09
N ILE A 108 23.60 -20.83 -21.32
CA ILE A 108 22.27 -20.31 -21.66
C ILE A 108 21.19 -21.36 -21.37
N LYS A 109 21.39 -22.63 -21.76
CA LYS A 109 20.38 -23.68 -21.47
C LYS A 109 20.12 -23.84 -19.96
N LYS A 110 21.17 -23.78 -19.14
CA LYS A 110 21.04 -23.84 -17.67
C LYS A 110 20.38 -22.58 -17.12
N CYS A 111 20.72 -21.42 -17.66
CA CYS A 111 20.13 -20.13 -17.30
C CYS A 111 18.62 -20.13 -17.60
N CYS A 112 18.22 -20.58 -18.79
CA CYS A 112 16.82 -20.72 -19.17
C CYS A 112 16.07 -21.67 -18.23
N ALA A 113 16.64 -22.85 -17.93
CA ALA A 113 16.00 -23.81 -17.02
C ALA A 113 15.81 -23.25 -15.60
N SER A 114 16.81 -22.54 -15.06
CA SER A 114 16.70 -21.88 -13.76
C SER A 114 15.67 -20.75 -13.80
N GLN A 115 15.62 -19.98 -14.88
CA GLN A 115 14.63 -18.92 -15.04
C GLN A 115 13.19 -19.48 -15.12
N GLU A 116 12.99 -20.61 -15.81
CA GLU A 116 11.71 -21.30 -15.85
C GLU A 116 11.28 -21.81 -14.46
N GLU A 117 12.22 -22.28 -13.65
CA GLU A 117 11.96 -22.68 -12.26
C GLU A 117 11.52 -21.50 -11.40
N TYR A 118 12.24 -20.37 -11.46
CA TYR A 118 11.83 -19.13 -10.79
C TYR A 118 10.45 -18.65 -11.21
N LEU A 119 10.15 -18.67 -12.52
CA LEU A 119 8.82 -18.29 -13.01
C LEU A 119 7.73 -19.22 -12.47
N ARG A 120 8.01 -20.52 -12.34
CA ARG A 120 7.06 -21.49 -11.77
C ARG A 120 6.81 -21.23 -10.29
N GLU A 121 7.85 -20.91 -9.52
CA GLU A 121 7.75 -20.54 -8.10
C GLU A 121 6.97 -19.24 -7.92
N ASP A 122 7.22 -18.23 -8.75
CA ASP A 122 6.48 -16.97 -8.76
C ASP A 122 5.01 -17.19 -9.11
N GLU A 123 4.70 -18.01 -10.11
CA GLU A 123 3.32 -18.37 -10.46
C GLU A 123 2.60 -19.08 -9.31
N ALA A 124 3.29 -20.00 -8.62
CA ALA A 124 2.73 -20.68 -7.45
C ALA A 124 2.47 -19.69 -6.30
N SER A 125 3.39 -18.76 -6.07
CA SER A 125 3.26 -17.71 -5.05
C SER A 125 2.10 -16.77 -5.37
N LEU A 126 1.95 -16.37 -6.63
CA LEU A 126 0.81 -15.54 -7.08
C LEU A 126 -0.53 -16.26 -6.88
N LYS A 127 -0.61 -17.55 -7.17
CA LYS A 127 -1.82 -18.35 -6.91
C LYS A 127 -2.14 -18.43 -5.42
N MET A 128 -1.13 -18.57 -4.56
CA MET A 128 -1.36 -18.56 -3.11
C MET A 128 -1.91 -17.20 -2.65
N LEU A 129 -1.31 -16.10 -3.10
CA LEU A 129 -1.78 -14.75 -2.75
C LEU A 129 -3.21 -14.49 -3.25
N GLN A 130 -3.55 -14.98 -4.44
CA GLN A 130 -4.90 -14.86 -4.96
C GLN A 130 -5.91 -15.66 -4.11
N ASN A 131 -5.58 -16.89 -3.72
CA ASN A 131 -6.42 -17.66 -2.82
C ASN A 131 -6.59 -17.00 -1.44
N GLU A 132 -5.55 -16.34 -0.92
CA GLU A 132 -5.65 -15.57 0.32
C GLU A 132 -6.54 -14.34 0.15
N LEU A 133 -6.42 -13.62 -0.96
CA LEU A 133 -7.29 -12.50 -1.29
C LEU A 133 -8.75 -12.93 -1.34
N ASP A 134 -9.06 -14.01 -2.06
CA ASP A 134 -10.41 -14.55 -2.18
C ASP A 134 -10.98 -14.90 -0.80
N LYS A 135 -10.21 -15.59 0.05
CA LYS A 135 -10.62 -15.87 1.44
C LYS A 135 -10.90 -14.60 2.23
N THR A 136 -10.05 -13.59 2.11
CA THR A 136 -10.26 -12.33 2.84
C THR A 136 -11.49 -11.59 2.34
N LEU A 137 -11.76 -11.63 1.03
CA LEU A 137 -12.95 -11.06 0.43
C LEU A 137 -14.21 -11.76 0.93
N ASP A 138 -14.22 -13.09 0.94
CA ASP A 138 -15.33 -13.88 1.50
C ASP A 138 -15.57 -13.54 2.98
N THR A 139 -14.51 -13.37 3.78
CA THR A 139 -14.67 -12.97 5.19
C THR A 139 -15.20 -11.56 5.33
N LEU A 140 -14.79 -10.64 4.45
CA LEU A 140 -15.27 -9.27 4.47
C LEU A 140 -16.75 -9.20 4.10
N GLU A 141 -17.19 -9.97 3.12
CA GLU A 141 -18.60 -10.07 2.72
C GLU A 141 -19.47 -10.60 3.87
N ARG A 142 -19.07 -11.70 4.51
CA ARG A 142 -19.78 -12.23 5.70
C ARG A 142 -19.87 -11.22 6.84
N ASN A 143 -18.77 -10.51 7.11
CA ASN A 143 -18.76 -9.47 8.15
C ASN A 143 -19.68 -8.29 7.76
N SER A 144 -19.75 -7.94 6.48
CA SER A 144 -20.65 -6.89 5.99
C SER A 144 -22.12 -7.28 6.21
N GLU A 145 -22.49 -8.52 5.87
CA GLU A 145 -23.83 -9.05 6.14
C GLU A 145 -24.16 -9.07 7.64
N GLU A 146 -23.19 -9.43 8.49
CA GLU A 146 -23.37 -9.42 9.94
C GLU A 146 -23.58 -8.00 10.47
N VAL A 147 -22.82 -7.02 9.97
CA VAL A 147 -23.00 -5.61 10.32
C VAL A 147 -24.39 -5.11 9.92
N GLU A 148 -24.88 -5.46 8.73
CA GLU A 148 -26.23 -5.10 8.27
C GLU A 148 -27.31 -5.71 9.19
N LYS A 149 -27.21 -7.01 9.50
CA LYS A 149 -28.14 -7.68 10.43
C LYS A 149 -28.16 -7.03 11.81
N LEU A 150 -27.00 -6.67 12.35
CA LEU A 150 -26.91 -5.99 13.64
C LEU A 150 -27.50 -4.57 13.58
N GLN A 151 -27.31 -3.85 12.49
CA GLN A 151 -27.93 -2.52 12.30
C GLN A 151 -29.45 -2.60 12.22
N ASP A 152 -29.99 -3.60 11.52
CA ASP A 152 -31.43 -3.85 11.47
C ASP A 152 -31.99 -4.18 12.86
N GLU A 153 -31.28 -5.00 13.63
CA GLU A 153 -31.69 -5.36 14.98
C GLU A 153 -31.66 -4.16 15.93
N ILE A 154 -30.60 -3.34 15.88
CA ILE A 154 -30.52 -2.09 16.64
C ILE A 154 -31.68 -1.16 16.26
N SER A 155 -32.02 -1.07 14.97
CA SER A 155 -33.11 -0.22 14.50
C SER A 155 -34.47 -0.72 14.97
N ARG A 156 -34.72 -2.04 14.95
CA ARG A 156 -35.92 -2.66 15.54
C ARG A 156 -36.04 -2.38 17.03
N LEU A 157 -34.97 -2.60 17.79
CA LEU A 157 -34.96 -2.38 19.24
C LEU A 157 -35.20 -0.91 19.59
N ARG A 158 -34.65 0.03 18.81
CA ARG A 158 -34.94 1.46 18.96
C ARG A 158 -36.42 1.76 18.73
N ALA A 159 -37.00 1.27 17.63
CA ALA A 159 -38.42 1.47 17.36
C ALA A 159 -39.31 0.87 18.46
N PHE A 160 -38.94 -0.30 18.99
CA PHE A 160 -39.65 -0.92 20.11
C PHE A 160 -39.57 -0.09 21.40
N LEU A 161 -38.38 0.45 21.71
CA LEU A 161 -38.21 1.34 22.85
C LEU A 161 -39.01 2.63 22.68
N ASP A 162 -38.98 3.25 21.50
CA ASP A 162 -39.73 4.47 21.21
C ASP A 162 -41.25 4.23 21.35
N GLU A 163 -41.76 3.09 20.87
CA GLU A 163 -43.18 2.70 21.03
C GLU A 163 -43.53 2.45 22.50
N THR A 164 -42.68 1.72 23.23
CA THR A 164 -42.92 1.42 24.65
C THR A 164 -42.89 2.68 25.50
N GLU A 165 -41.94 3.59 25.24
CA GLU A 165 -41.88 4.90 25.87
C GLU A 165 -43.15 5.68 25.53
N ASN A 166 -43.53 5.76 24.27
CA ASN A 166 -44.73 6.46 23.86
C ASN A 166 -46.00 5.88 24.50
N ASP A 167 -46.14 4.56 24.60
CA ASP A 167 -47.27 3.90 25.27
C ASP A 167 -47.26 4.14 26.79
N GLU A 168 -46.11 4.08 27.47
CA GLU A 168 -46.01 4.33 28.90
C GLU A 168 -46.26 5.81 29.25
N PHE A 169 -45.83 6.76 28.41
CA PHE A 169 -45.94 8.19 28.67
C PHE A 169 -47.22 8.85 28.09
N GLN A 170 -47.87 8.28 27.07
CA GLN A 170 -49.17 8.80 26.59
C GLN A 170 -50.33 8.42 27.51
N ASN A 171 -50.21 7.32 28.27
CA ASN A 171 -51.23 6.89 29.25
C ASN A 171 -51.09 7.59 30.62
N VAL A 172 -50.11 8.47 30.80
CA VAL A 172 -49.93 9.27 32.01
C VAL A 172 -50.47 10.67 31.77
N ASP A 173 -51.62 10.97 32.37
CA ASP A 173 -52.23 12.30 32.36
C ASP A 173 -51.19 13.33 32.90
N PRO A 174 -50.84 14.39 32.15
CA PRO A 174 -49.72 15.29 32.46
C PRO A 174 -49.86 16.12 33.76
N GLY A 175 -50.77 15.75 34.66
CA GLY A 175 -51.02 16.43 35.93
C GLY A 175 -51.03 15.55 37.17
N VAL A 176 -50.97 14.22 37.07
CA VAL A 176 -51.06 13.34 38.25
C VAL A 176 -49.97 12.28 38.17
N LEU A 177 -48.86 12.52 38.88
CA LEU A 177 -47.99 11.42 39.28
C LEU A 177 -48.86 10.44 40.07
N ASN A 178 -49.05 9.23 39.55
CA ASN A 178 -49.75 8.13 40.25
C ASN A 178 -48.91 7.69 41.46
N LEU A 179 -48.77 8.57 42.44
CA LEU A 179 -48.15 8.30 43.72
C LEU A 179 -49.23 7.75 44.65
N PRO A 180 -48.91 6.75 45.48
CA PRO A 180 -49.81 6.34 46.55
C PRO A 180 -50.17 7.57 47.40
N GLU A 181 -51.48 7.81 47.59
CA GLU A 181 -51.93 8.88 48.46
C GLU A 181 -51.33 8.66 49.86
N LEU A 182 -50.52 9.62 50.31
CA LEU A 182 -49.95 9.56 51.65
C LEU A 182 -51.08 9.60 52.67
N PRO A 183 -51.06 8.74 53.71
CA PRO A 183 -52.12 8.73 54.72
C PRO A 183 -52.33 10.13 55.30
N GLU A 184 -53.58 10.59 55.39
CA GLU A 184 -53.93 11.93 55.90
C GLU A 184 -53.35 12.20 57.31
N ALA A 185 -53.13 11.15 58.09
CA ALA A 185 -52.45 11.21 59.39
C ALA A 185 -51.04 11.82 59.32
N SER A 186 -50.35 11.72 58.18
CA SER A 186 -49.04 12.31 57.96
C SER A 186 -49.11 13.84 57.80
N PHE A 187 -50.24 14.39 57.35
CA PHE A 187 -50.47 15.83 57.24
C PHE A 187 -51.06 16.44 58.53
N GLN A 188 -51.59 15.61 59.42
CA GLN A 188 -52.11 16.03 60.72
C GLN A 188 -51.03 16.09 61.82
N GLN A 189 -49.84 15.53 61.58
CA GLN A 189 -48.73 15.72 62.51
C GLN A 189 -48.21 17.15 62.39
N ALA A 190 -48.17 17.87 63.53
CA ALA A 190 -47.55 19.18 63.62
C ALA A 190 -46.18 19.15 62.98
N THR A 191 -45.92 20.10 62.09
CA THR A 191 -44.67 20.12 61.34
C THR A 191 -43.49 20.23 62.31
N LEU A 192 -42.34 19.70 61.91
CA LEU A 192 -41.12 19.78 62.74
C LEU A 192 -40.80 21.23 63.12
N GLN A 193 -41.13 22.17 62.23
CA GLN A 193 -41.04 23.61 62.44
C GLN A 193 -42.01 24.11 63.53
N GLU A 194 -43.29 23.70 63.53
CA GLU A 194 -44.22 24.02 64.63
C GLU A 194 -43.77 23.44 65.97
N LYS A 195 -43.26 22.20 65.97
CA LYS A 195 -42.71 21.58 67.18
C LYS A 195 -41.51 22.37 67.73
N LEU A 196 -40.63 22.85 66.85
CA LEU A 196 -39.48 23.67 67.26
C LEU A 196 -39.88 25.05 67.78
N MET A 197 -40.97 25.66 67.27
CA MET A 197 -41.50 26.91 67.81
C MET A 197 -42.23 26.73 69.15
N GLY A 198 -42.80 25.55 69.42
CA GLY A 198 -43.49 25.22 70.68
C GLY A 198 -42.54 24.88 71.84
N ILE A 199 -41.27 24.58 71.55
CA ILE A 199 -40.24 24.41 72.58
C ILE A 199 -39.69 25.80 72.88
N GLY A 200 -40.37 26.52 73.78
CA GLY A 200 -39.86 27.79 74.31
C GLY A 200 -38.43 27.62 74.82
N ASN A 201 -37.52 28.47 74.34
CA ASN A 201 -36.14 28.53 74.84
C ASN A 201 -36.16 28.62 76.38
N PRO A 202 -35.51 27.70 77.12
CA PRO A 202 -35.19 28.01 78.50
C PRO A 202 -34.16 29.14 78.46
N SER A 203 -34.58 30.29 78.99
CA SER A 203 -33.73 31.45 79.27
C SER A 203 -32.47 31.00 80.02
N GLY A 204 -31.34 30.94 79.32
CA GLY A 204 -30.02 30.90 79.91
C GLY A 204 -29.58 32.32 80.29
N PRO A 205 -28.90 32.51 81.43
CA PRO A 205 -28.51 33.83 81.93
C PRO A 205 -27.38 34.44 81.10
N SER A 206 -27.34 35.77 81.18
CA SER A 206 -26.49 36.71 80.46
C SER A 206 -24.98 36.49 80.56
N ASP A 207 -24.32 37.07 79.56
CA ASP A 207 -22.94 37.57 79.51
C ASP A 207 -21.81 36.53 79.55
N ASP A 208 -21.09 36.38 78.43
CA ASP A 208 -19.83 37.11 78.22
C ASP A 208 -19.20 36.69 76.87
N SER A 209 -18.25 37.50 76.40
CA SER A 209 -17.24 37.20 75.37
C SER A 209 -17.61 37.30 73.88
N THR A 210 -17.46 38.53 73.39
CA THR A 210 -16.73 38.88 72.16
C THR A 210 -15.65 37.84 71.79
N PHE A 211 -15.66 37.32 70.55
CA PHE A 211 -14.50 37.13 69.65
C PHE A 211 -14.92 36.45 68.32
N PRO A 212 -14.13 36.52 67.23
CA PRO A 212 -14.62 36.90 65.91
C PRO A 212 -14.81 35.70 64.96
N CYS A 213 -15.90 35.72 64.19
CA CYS A 213 -16.09 34.79 63.09
C CYS A 213 -15.35 35.27 61.84
N HIS A 214 -14.07 34.91 61.71
CA HIS A 214 -13.45 34.78 60.39
C HIS A 214 -13.79 33.39 59.84
N ALA A 215 -14.76 33.34 58.92
CA ALA A 215 -14.90 32.23 57.99
C ALA A 215 -14.92 32.81 56.57
N LYS A 216 -13.80 32.61 55.86
CA LYS A 216 -13.67 32.95 54.44
C LYS A 216 -14.61 32.05 53.63
N PRO A 217 -15.31 32.56 52.60
CA PRO A 217 -16.01 31.70 51.67
C PRO A 217 -14.98 30.86 50.87
N VAL A 218 -15.23 29.56 50.82
CA VAL A 218 -14.51 28.61 49.96
C VAL A 218 -14.95 28.84 48.52
N ASP A 219 -14.00 29.25 47.67
CA ASP A 219 -14.19 29.41 46.23
C ASP A 219 -14.55 28.07 45.56
N LEU A 220 -15.75 28.00 44.96
CA LEU A 220 -16.10 26.99 43.96
C LEU A 220 -15.55 27.44 42.59
N PRO A 221 -14.82 26.57 41.85
CA PRO A 221 -14.25 26.95 40.57
C PRO A 221 -15.33 27.17 39.51
N ARG A 222 -15.42 28.42 39.03
CA ARG A 222 -16.15 28.78 37.80
C ARG A 222 -15.61 27.96 36.62
N LYS A 223 -16.44 27.09 36.04
CA LYS A 223 -16.20 26.52 34.71
C LYS A 223 -16.06 27.65 33.70
N ARG A 224 -14.94 27.70 32.98
CA ARG A 224 -14.72 28.61 31.85
C ARG A 224 -15.68 28.26 30.71
N PRO A 225 -16.23 29.24 29.98
CA PRO A 225 -16.92 28.98 28.73
C PRO A 225 -15.90 28.64 27.63
N ARG A 226 -16.20 27.60 26.84
CA ARG A 226 -15.51 27.31 25.58
C ARG A 226 -15.71 28.50 24.63
N ARG A 227 -14.60 29.11 24.18
CA ARG A 227 -14.62 29.98 23.00
C ARG A 227 -14.88 29.12 21.77
N SER A 228 -15.90 29.49 21.00
CA SER A 228 -15.95 29.26 19.56
C SER A 228 -15.19 30.38 18.85
#